data_AF-A0A015KSJ9-F1
#
_entry.id   AF-A0A015KSJ9-F1
#
_cell.length_a   1.000
_cell.length_b   1.000
_cell.length_c   1.000
_cell.angle_alpha   90.00
_cell.angle_beta   90.00
_cell.angle_gamma   90.00
#
_symmetry.space_group_name_H-M   'P 1'
#
loop_
_entity.id
_entity.type
_entity.pdbx_description
1 polymer ?
#
loop_
_entity_poly.entity_id
_entity_poly.type
_entity_poly.pdbx_seq_one_letter_code
_entity_poly.pdbx_strand_id
1 'polypeptide(L)'
;MQSQGLPTVITTAMHMEKIPQKKRNDVKKSLLSYMRYFFPDEEKIHSVDQIQDALNVLRTICTQRPKPILWRDIRPYMLAEELVYEANDENFGTLKVTGYSRSVPFSANRLVHLQNFGDFQLNQITASRKGDDDKDSEEKIQVLHVADPELQDTLISENEPNFMENEQTWPTEEEMAGIEDNILETTPKKTVKRVPKGTSSYQAAWIVDSGSDNDDEDYTDEDGDINMTFENDARKLSAEEEIVNENEEEYEEIEVETRTSTLNDPKLDPEEEAKQLKDYLANREKQNRDDLEFPDEVDTPLDIAARTRFQRYRGLQSFRTSPWDPMENLPIDYARIFQFENYQKTKHRVINDAGVGGCGIKVIIIIFFFFLDSYDQSRPFTIFGLLENEHKTSVMNFVVTRNSDYNEPIRSKDPLILCCGFRRYLASPIYSQNTQGKGTNNVHKFERFLNPGVTCVASIYGPIQFGHSPIMLFKDNGNVNAPILVATGSFLSSDPKRIIAKRIILTGHPYKIHKKSAVIRYMFFNPEDVLWFKPVQLTTKYGRIGHIRESLGTHGYMKCVFDSPITQQDTVMMNLYKRIFPKWNTTTLWKGGLDGTVAKSPLNVKKIGIQVEKNSNEEIEMEM
;
A
#
# COMPACT_ATOMS: atom_id res chain seq x y z
N MET A 1 -10.13 -6.47 19.62
CA MET A 1 -11.33 -5.85 20.22
C MET A 1 -11.06 -4.43 20.67
N GLN A 2 -10.16 -4.17 21.63
CA GLN A 2 -9.81 -2.80 22.03
C GLN A 2 -9.40 -1.89 20.86
N SER A 3 -8.55 -2.42 19.98
CA SER A 3 -8.10 -1.74 18.75
C SER A 3 -9.23 -1.36 17.79
N GLN A 4 -10.33 -2.13 17.73
CA GLN A 4 -11.47 -1.89 16.85
C GLN A 4 -12.41 -0.80 17.38
N GLY A 5 -12.27 -0.44 18.66
CA GLY A 5 -13.24 0.36 19.39
C GLY A 5 -14.32 -0.53 20.01
N LEU A 6 -14.47 -0.40 21.32
CA LEU A 6 -15.49 -1.10 22.09
C LEU A 6 -16.57 -0.12 22.54
N PRO A 7 -17.85 -0.56 22.56
CA PRO A 7 -18.89 0.19 23.25
C PRO A 7 -18.68 0.06 24.77
N THR A 8 -19.69 0.41 25.57
CA THR A 8 -19.68 0.11 27.01
C THR A 8 -19.44 -1.38 27.25
N VAL A 9 -18.36 -1.69 27.96
CA VAL A 9 -18.05 -3.03 28.44
C VAL A 9 -18.73 -3.19 29.81
N ILE A 10 -19.13 -4.40 30.15
CA ILE A 10 -19.57 -4.75 31.50
C ILE A 10 -18.88 -6.05 31.86
N THR A 11 -18.12 -6.03 32.95
CA THR A 11 -17.36 -7.19 33.39
C THR A 11 -18.19 -8.09 34.31
N THR A 12 -18.33 -9.35 33.90
CA THR A 12 -19.05 -10.38 34.67
C THR A 12 -18.17 -11.59 34.92
N ALA A 13 -18.29 -12.18 36.11
CA ALA A 13 -17.64 -13.42 36.49
C ALA A 13 -18.70 -14.52 36.66
N MET A 14 -18.43 -15.69 36.08
CA MET A 14 -19.24 -16.90 36.25
C MET A 14 -18.48 -17.92 37.11
N HIS A 15 -19.20 -18.81 37.77
CA HIS A 15 -18.64 -19.93 38.56
C HIS A 15 -17.86 -19.51 39.82
N MET A 16 -18.17 -18.35 40.40
CA MET A 16 -17.63 -17.93 41.70
C MET A 16 -18.11 -18.85 42.83
N GLU A 17 -19.18 -19.62 42.61
CA GLU A 17 -19.67 -20.63 43.56
C GLU A 17 -18.68 -21.76 43.82
N LYS A 18 -17.93 -22.18 42.80
CA LYS A 18 -16.91 -23.25 42.90
C LYS A 18 -15.75 -22.86 43.82
N ILE A 19 -15.59 -21.58 44.10
CA ILE A 19 -14.51 -21.04 44.93
C ILE A 19 -14.96 -21.01 46.40
N PRO A 20 -14.11 -21.44 47.35
CA PRO A 20 -14.40 -21.35 48.78
C PRO A 20 -14.77 -19.91 49.20
N GLN A 21 -15.82 -19.76 50.01
CA GLN A 21 -16.42 -18.46 50.35
C GLN A 21 -15.41 -17.45 50.91
N LYS A 22 -14.41 -17.91 51.67
CA LYS A 22 -13.33 -17.06 52.22
C LYS A 22 -12.45 -16.41 51.15
N LYS A 23 -12.22 -17.08 50.01
CA LYS A 23 -11.33 -16.61 48.93
C LYS A 23 -12.06 -15.83 47.83
N ARG A 24 -13.39 -15.82 47.82
CA ARG A 24 -14.19 -15.18 46.75
C ARG A 24 -13.88 -13.69 46.61
N ASN A 25 -13.73 -12.97 47.72
CA ASN A 25 -13.42 -11.54 47.70
C ASN A 25 -12.02 -11.25 47.16
N ASP A 26 -11.03 -12.09 47.51
CA ASP A 26 -9.66 -11.94 47.01
C ASP A 26 -9.59 -12.23 45.51
N VAL A 27 -10.30 -13.25 45.04
CA VAL A 27 -10.41 -13.55 43.60
C VAL A 27 -11.11 -12.41 42.87
N LYS A 28 -12.21 -11.84 43.41
CA LYS A 28 -12.85 -10.66 42.80
C LYS A 28 -11.89 -9.49 42.68
N LYS A 29 -11.09 -9.19 43.71
CA LYS A 29 -10.06 -8.13 43.66
C LYS A 29 -8.96 -8.42 42.64
N SER A 30 -8.51 -9.67 42.56
CA SER A 30 -7.50 -10.11 41.58
C SER A 30 -8.01 -9.98 40.14
N LEU A 31 -9.23 -10.46 39.87
CA LEU A 31 -9.88 -10.31 38.56
C LEU A 31 -10.10 -8.85 38.21
N LEU A 32 -10.46 -8.01 39.19
CA LEU A 32 -10.64 -6.58 39.00
C LEU A 32 -9.31 -5.89 38.66
N SER A 33 -8.22 -6.26 39.33
CA SER A 33 -6.87 -5.79 38.98
C SER A 33 -6.48 -6.18 37.55
N TYR A 34 -6.77 -7.43 37.16
CA TYR A 34 -6.55 -7.91 35.79
C TYR A 34 -7.40 -7.15 34.76
N MET A 35 -8.69 -6.97 35.03
CA MET A 35 -9.58 -6.22 34.14
C MET A 35 -9.18 -4.76 34.04
N ARG A 36 -8.72 -4.11 35.12
CA ARG A 36 -8.23 -2.72 35.09
C ARG A 36 -7.01 -2.51 34.21
N TYR A 37 -6.17 -3.53 34.02
CA TYR A 37 -5.07 -3.46 33.07
C TYR A 37 -5.57 -3.25 31.63
N PHE A 38 -6.69 -3.87 31.27
CA PHE A 38 -7.30 -3.76 29.93
C PHE A 38 -8.35 -2.63 29.84
N PHE A 39 -9.14 -2.44 30.89
CA PHE A 39 -10.28 -1.54 30.95
C PHE A 39 -10.21 -0.70 32.23
N PRO A 40 -9.50 0.44 32.21
CA PRO A 40 -9.33 1.28 33.40
C PRO A 40 -10.64 1.84 33.97
N ASP A 41 -11.64 2.03 33.10
CA ASP A 41 -12.95 2.59 33.45
C ASP A 41 -13.83 1.63 34.27
N GLU A 42 -13.47 0.34 34.34
CA GLU A 42 -14.27 -0.66 35.05
C GLU A 42 -13.97 -0.63 36.56
N GLU A 43 -14.97 -0.25 37.34
CA GLU A 43 -14.83 -0.13 38.79
C GLU A 43 -15.23 -1.40 39.55
N LYS A 44 -16.12 -2.24 38.98
CA LYS A 44 -16.74 -3.37 39.69
C LYS A 44 -16.95 -4.56 38.77
N ILE A 45 -16.67 -5.75 39.29
CA ILE A 45 -17.00 -7.02 38.64
C ILE A 45 -18.28 -7.58 39.26
N HIS A 46 -19.27 -7.87 38.42
CA HIS A 46 -20.53 -8.49 38.84
C HIS A 46 -20.43 -10.01 38.80
N SER A 47 -21.00 -10.69 39.80
CA SER A 47 -21.17 -12.15 39.79
C SER A 47 -22.51 -12.51 39.17
N VAL A 48 -22.55 -13.34 38.12
CA VAL A 48 -23.83 -13.75 37.50
C VAL A 48 -24.49 -14.91 38.27
N ASP A 49 -23.75 -15.54 39.18
CA ASP A 49 -24.24 -16.69 39.94
C ASP A 49 -25.41 -16.32 40.89
N GLN A 50 -25.43 -15.09 41.42
CA GLN A 50 -26.52 -14.61 42.28
C GLN A 50 -27.54 -13.82 41.46
N ILE A 51 -28.82 -14.21 41.56
CA ILE A 51 -29.94 -13.60 40.82
C ILE A 51 -30.01 -12.08 41.05
N GLN A 52 -29.75 -11.61 42.27
CA GLN A 52 -29.75 -10.18 42.60
C GLN A 52 -28.66 -9.40 41.84
N ASP A 53 -27.47 -9.96 41.71
CA ASP A 53 -26.37 -9.34 40.97
C ASP A 53 -26.64 -9.40 39.46
N ALA A 54 -27.21 -10.49 38.95
CA ALA A 54 -27.64 -10.61 37.55
C ALA A 54 -28.71 -9.56 37.20
N LEU A 55 -29.68 -9.33 38.08
CA LEU A 55 -30.69 -8.27 37.92
C LEU A 55 -30.05 -6.87 37.95
N ASN A 56 -29.02 -6.66 38.77
CA ASN A 56 -28.28 -5.41 38.77
C ASN A 56 -27.53 -5.19 37.45
N VAL A 57 -26.90 -6.24 36.90
CA VAL A 57 -26.26 -6.18 35.57
C VAL A 57 -27.29 -5.85 34.49
N LEU A 58 -28.44 -6.54 34.49
CA LEU A 58 -29.52 -6.25 33.54
C LEU A 58 -30.03 -4.82 33.67
N ARG A 59 -30.20 -4.32 34.90
CA ARG A 59 -30.58 -2.93 35.13
C ARG A 59 -29.55 -1.98 34.53
N THR A 60 -28.26 -2.23 34.75
CA THR A 60 -27.18 -1.43 34.15
C THR A 60 -27.23 -1.47 32.62
N ILE A 61 -27.43 -2.64 32.01
CA ILE A 61 -27.54 -2.78 30.54
C ILE A 61 -28.72 -1.95 29.99
N CYS A 62 -29.86 -1.96 30.68
CA CYS A 62 -31.06 -1.25 30.23
C CYS A 62 -31.00 0.27 30.47
N THR A 63 -30.33 0.73 31.53
CA THR A 63 -30.30 2.16 31.89
C THR A 63 -29.06 2.88 31.35
N GLN A 64 -27.94 2.19 31.20
CA GLN A 64 -26.69 2.81 30.78
C GLN A 64 -26.72 3.12 29.29
N ARG A 65 -26.48 4.39 28.95
CA ARG A 65 -26.27 4.78 27.55
C ARG A 65 -24.94 4.19 27.05
N PRO A 66 -24.96 3.41 25.96
CA PRO A 66 -23.73 2.85 25.41
C PRO A 66 -22.83 3.96 24.88
N LYS A 67 -21.52 3.79 25.06
CA LYS A 67 -20.51 4.69 24.53
C LYS A 67 -20.57 4.67 23.00
N PRO A 68 -20.68 5.83 22.33
CA PRO A 68 -20.71 5.91 20.88
C PRO A 68 -19.35 5.51 20.28
N ILE A 69 -19.39 4.85 19.13
CA ILE A 69 -18.19 4.49 18.36
C ILE A 69 -18.19 5.35 17.10
N LEU A 70 -17.27 6.32 17.05
CA LEU A 70 -17.21 7.35 16.00
C LEU A 70 -17.34 6.77 14.57
N TRP A 71 -16.51 5.80 14.19
CA TRP A 71 -16.52 5.27 12.81
C TRP A 71 -17.81 4.51 12.47
N ARG A 72 -18.50 3.96 13.46
CA ARG A 72 -19.75 3.23 13.30
C ARG A 72 -20.94 4.19 13.28
N ASP A 73 -20.94 5.21 14.13
CA ASP A 73 -22.06 6.13 14.30
C ASP A 73 -22.13 7.21 13.20
N ILE A 74 -21.07 7.38 12.41
CA ILE A 74 -21.07 8.22 11.20
C ILE A 74 -21.88 7.58 10.06
N ARG A 75 -22.17 6.27 10.13
CA ARG A 75 -22.75 5.50 9.02
C ARG A 75 -24.04 4.81 9.43
N PRO A 76 -25.00 4.63 8.51
CA PRO A 76 -26.12 3.75 8.79
C PRO A 76 -25.61 2.34 8.99
N TYR A 77 -26.10 1.63 10.00
CA TYR A 77 -25.85 0.19 10.12
C TYR A 77 -27.06 -0.53 10.67
N MET A 78 -27.17 -1.81 10.29
CA MET A 78 -28.27 -2.68 10.65
C MET A 78 -27.75 -4.09 10.91
N LEU A 79 -28.32 -4.73 11.93
CA LEU A 79 -28.23 -6.18 12.12
C LEU A 79 -29.50 -6.80 11.55
N ALA A 80 -29.35 -7.77 10.65
CA ALA A 80 -30.49 -8.45 10.06
C ALA A 80 -31.18 -9.37 11.09
N GLU A 81 -32.50 -9.26 11.19
CA GLU A 81 -33.34 -10.16 11.98
C GLU A 81 -33.94 -11.26 11.11
N GLU A 82 -34.47 -10.89 9.94
CA GLU A 82 -35.03 -11.82 8.96
C GLU A 82 -34.46 -11.50 7.57
N LEU A 83 -34.24 -12.55 6.79
CA LEU A 83 -33.71 -12.49 5.43
C LEU A 83 -34.65 -13.30 4.54
N VAL A 84 -35.29 -12.62 3.59
CA VAL A 84 -36.14 -13.23 2.56
C VAL A 84 -35.47 -13.00 1.22
N TYR A 85 -35.31 -14.06 0.44
CA TYR A 85 -34.76 -13.95 -0.89
C TYR A 85 -35.79 -14.41 -1.92
N GLU A 86 -36.08 -13.51 -2.84
CA GLU A 86 -36.95 -13.73 -3.99
C GLU A 86 -36.05 -13.84 -5.22
N ALA A 87 -36.00 -15.03 -5.82
CA ALA A 87 -35.27 -15.27 -7.06
C ALA A 87 -36.11 -14.77 -8.23
N ASN A 88 -35.60 -13.81 -8.99
CA ASN A 88 -36.27 -13.30 -10.20
C ASN A 88 -35.71 -13.98 -11.46
N ASP A 89 -34.41 -14.30 -11.49
CA ASP A 89 -33.70 -15.03 -12.57
C ASP A 89 -32.76 -16.11 -12.01
N GLU A 90 -32.24 -17.02 -12.85
CA GLU A 90 -31.31 -18.11 -12.44
C GLU A 90 -30.05 -17.61 -11.69
N ASN A 91 -29.66 -16.35 -11.92
CA ASN A 91 -28.45 -15.75 -11.37
C ASN A 91 -28.69 -14.50 -10.51
N PHE A 92 -29.87 -13.89 -10.56
CA PHE A 92 -30.14 -12.63 -9.87
C PHE A 92 -31.45 -12.68 -9.10
N GLY A 93 -31.45 -12.15 -7.88
CA GLY A 93 -32.66 -12.04 -7.07
C GLY A 93 -32.66 -10.83 -6.17
N THR A 94 -33.81 -10.57 -5.58
CA THR A 94 -34.01 -9.49 -4.63
C THR A 94 -33.94 -10.04 -3.21
N LEU A 95 -32.95 -9.55 -2.46
CA LEU A 95 -32.80 -9.84 -1.03
C LEU A 95 -33.53 -8.77 -0.23
N LYS A 96 -34.58 -9.18 0.49
CA LYS A 96 -35.29 -8.37 1.47
C LYS A 96 -34.67 -8.63 2.85
N VAL A 97 -34.06 -7.60 3.43
CA VAL A 97 -33.44 -7.68 4.74
C VAL A 97 -34.23 -6.84 5.73
N THR A 98 -34.77 -7.47 6.78
CA THR A 98 -35.50 -6.78 7.84
C THR A 98 -34.60 -6.56 9.05
N GLY A 99 -34.61 -5.35 9.60
CA GLY A 99 -33.85 -5.04 10.82
C GLY A 99 -34.01 -3.60 11.27
N TYR A 100 -33.44 -3.27 12.43
CA TYR A 100 -33.49 -1.92 12.97
C TYR A 100 -32.34 -1.06 12.44
N SER A 101 -32.68 0.09 11.85
CA SER A 101 -31.68 1.10 11.45
C SER A 101 -31.11 1.79 12.68
N ARG A 102 -29.79 1.72 12.85
CA ARG A 102 -29.07 2.33 13.99
C ARG A 102 -28.18 3.48 13.53
N SER A 103 -27.97 4.44 14.44
CA SER A 103 -27.21 5.69 14.28
C SER A 103 -27.77 6.67 13.25
N VAL A 104 -27.46 6.50 11.97
CA VAL A 104 -27.86 7.35 10.84
C VAL A 104 -28.95 6.66 10.02
N PRO A 105 -29.94 7.37 9.44
CA PRO A 105 -30.92 6.77 8.54
C PRO A 105 -30.27 6.23 7.25
N PHE A 106 -30.79 5.13 6.72
CA PHE A 106 -30.43 4.67 5.38
C PHE A 106 -31.06 5.57 4.30
N SER A 107 -30.32 5.80 3.21
CA SER A 107 -30.81 6.45 2.00
C SER A 107 -30.78 5.45 0.85
N ALA A 108 -31.84 5.40 0.03
CA ALA A 108 -31.91 4.45 -1.08
C ALA A 108 -30.94 4.80 -2.22
N ASN A 109 -30.50 6.06 -2.30
CA ASN A 109 -29.58 6.54 -3.32
C ASN A 109 -28.13 6.12 -3.02
N ARG A 110 -27.83 5.78 -1.77
CA ARG A 110 -26.49 5.38 -1.32
C ARG A 110 -26.30 3.88 -1.43
N LEU A 111 -25.05 3.47 -1.65
CA LEU A 111 -24.67 2.07 -1.69
C LEU A 111 -24.67 1.46 -0.29
N VAL A 112 -24.78 0.13 -0.25
CA VAL A 112 -24.75 -0.66 0.97
C VAL A 112 -23.66 -1.73 0.88
N HIS A 113 -22.89 -1.86 1.95
CA HIS A 113 -21.92 -2.93 2.11
C HIS A 113 -22.50 -4.08 2.91
N LEU A 114 -22.50 -5.26 2.30
CA LEU A 114 -22.79 -6.53 2.92
C LEU A 114 -21.48 -7.19 3.35
N GLN A 115 -21.35 -7.46 4.65
CA GLN A 115 -20.12 -8.03 5.19
C GLN A 115 -19.80 -9.38 4.53
N ASN A 116 -18.58 -9.51 3.99
CA ASN A 116 -18.05 -10.65 3.22
C ASN A 116 -18.62 -10.83 1.80
N PHE A 117 -19.60 -10.03 1.36
CA PHE A 117 -20.19 -10.12 0.02
C PHE A 117 -19.81 -8.94 -0.89
N GLY A 118 -19.61 -7.75 -0.32
CA GLY A 118 -19.18 -6.57 -1.07
C GLY A 118 -20.19 -5.43 -1.02
N ASP A 119 -20.12 -4.54 -2.01
CA ASP A 119 -20.93 -3.33 -2.11
C ASP A 119 -22.07 -3.55 -3.14
N PHE A 120 -23.29 -3.13 -2.81
CA PHE A 120 -24.50 -3.33 -3.62
C PHE A 120 -25.37 -2.06 -3.63
N GLN A 121 -26.18 -1.91 -4.68
CA GLN A 121 -27.19 -0.87 -4.80
C GLN A 121 -28.49 -1.27 -4.10
N LEU A 122 -29.17 -0.27 -3.55
CA LEU A 122 -30.52 -0.41 -3.00
C LEU A 122 -31.56 -0.07 -4.04
N ASN A 123 -32.69 -0.77 -4.01
CA ASN A 123 -33.86 -0.44 -4.83
C ASN A 123 -34.87 0.37 -4.02
N GLN A 124 -35.27 -0.17 -2.87
CA GLN A 124 -36.33 0.43 -2.04
C GLN A 124 -36.08 0.19 -0.55
N ILE A 125 -36.48 1.18 0.24
CA ILE A 125 -36.47 1.16 1.70
C ILE A 125 -37.91 1.31 2.18
N THR A 126 -38.42 0.31 2.89
CA THR A 126 -39.75 0.36 3.51
C THR A 126 -39.65 0.28 5.02
N ALA A 127 -40.52 1.00 5.73
CA ALA A 127 -40.69 0.87 7.17
C ALA A 127 -41.67 -0.26 7.47
N SER A 128 -41.26 -1.17 8.36
CA SER A 128 -42.15 -2.13 9.00
C SER A 128 -42.40 -1.66 10.43
N ARG A 129 -43.58 -1.07 10.72
CA ARG A 129 -44.00 -0.88 12.12
C ARG A 129 -44.49 -2.22 12.68
N LYS A 130 -43.57 -3.06 13.17
CA LYS A 130 -43.94 -4.08 14.17
C LYS A 130 -43.89 -3.38 15.54
N GLY A 131 -45.04 -2.92 16.01
CA GLY A 131 -45.25 -2.69 17.44
C GLY A 131 -45.65 -4.04 18.06
N ASP A 132 -45.05 -4.41 19.18
CA ASP A 132 -45.34 -5.66 19.90
C ASP A 132 -46.78 -5.75 20.46
N ASP A 133 -47.63 -4.74 20.25
CA ASP A 133 -48.92 -4.58 20.93
C ASP A 133 -50.20 -4.70 20.06
N ASP A 134 -50.12 -4.93 18.74
CA ASP A 134 -51.34 -5.07 17.92
C ASP A 134 -51.30 -6.29 17.00
N LYS A 135 -52.04 -7.34 17.38
CA LYS A 135 -52.17 -8.60 16.61
C LYS A 135 -53.15 -8.53 15.43
N ASP A 136 -53.84 -7.41 15.22
CA ASP A 136 -54.96 -7.32 14.26
C ASP A 136 -54.86 -6.14 13.27
N SER A 137 -53.67 -5.62 12.97
CA SER A 137 -53.51 -4.68 11.84
C SER A 137 -52.62 -5.25 10.76
N GLU A 138 -53.20 -5.43 9.57
CA GLU A 138 -52.51 -5.75 8.32
C GLU A 138 -51.21 -4.95 8.21
N GLU A 139 -50.12 -5.63 7.86
CA GLU A 139 -48.77 -5.08 7.76
C GLU A 139 -48.76 -3.87 6.82
N LYS A 140 -48.97 -2.67 7.36
CA LYS A 140 -48.82 -1.42 6.59
C LYS A 140 -47.33 -1.17 6.41
N ILE A 141 -46.77 -1.84 5.40
CA ILE A 141 -45.44 -1.56 4.84
C ILE A 141 -45.52 -0.14 4.27
N GLN A 142 -45.02 0.85 5.02
CA GLN A 142 -44.97 2.22 4.53
C GLN A 142 -43.65 2.42 3.78
N VAL A 143 -43.72 2.73 2.50
CA VAL A 143 -42.52 3.06 1.70
C VAL A 143 -41.91 4.35 2.25
N LEU A 144 -40.65 4.29 2.71
CA LEU A 144 -39.94 5.47 3.21
C LEU A 144 -39.20 6.18 2.09
N HIS A 145 -38.47 5.42 1.27
CA HIS A 145 -37.60 5.96 0.24
C HIS A 145 -37.47 4.97 -0.91
N VAL A 146 -37.64 5.46 -2.13
CA VAL A 146 -37.36 4.73 -3.38
C VAL A 146 -36.05 5.30 -3.96
N ALA A 147 -35.26 4.49 -4.64
CA ALA A 147 -34.04 4.96 -5.28
C ALA A 147 -34.38 5.82 -6.51
N ASP A 148 -33.81 7.03 -6.58
CA ASP A 148 -33.93 7.91 -7.74
C ASP A 148 -32.77 7.65 -8.71
N PRO A 149 -33.02 7.26 -9.98
CA PRO A 149 -31.97 6.90 -10.93
C PRO A 149 -30.91 7.99 -11.20
N GLU A 150 -31.27 9.27 -11.04
CA GLU A 150 -30.36 10.40 -11.31
C GLU A 150 -29.39 10.70 -10.15
N LEU A 151 -29.81 10.45 -8.90
CA LEU A 151 -29.04 10.75 -7.70
C LEU A 151 -28.38 9.49 -7.10
N GLN A 152 -28.67 8.33 -7.67
CA GLN A 152 -28.16 7.05 -7.20
C GLN A 152 -26.67 6.90 -7.49
N ASP A 153 -25.91 6.50 -6.47
CA ASP A 153 -24.48 6.22 -6.60
C ASP A 153 -24.26 5.01 -7.53
N THR A 154 -23.34 5.13 -8.48
CA THR A 154 -23.00 4.06 -9.43
C THR A 154 -22.12 2.98 -8.80
N LEU A 155 -22.23 1.75 -9.29
CA LEU A 155 -21.37 0.60 -8.93
C LEU A 155 -19.99 0.64 -9.61
N ILE A 156 -19.55 1.80 -10.09
CA ILE A 156 -18.27 1.96 -10.76
C ILE A 156 -17.19 2.18 -9.69
N SER A 157 -16.39 1.14 -9.44
CA SER A 157 -15.27 1.21 -8.51
C SER A 157 -13.98 1.77 -9.13
N GLU A 158 -13.80 1.58 -10.43
CA GLU A 158 -12.57 1.87 -11.19
C GLU A 158 -12.87 2.79 -12.37
N ASN A 159 -11.97 3.71 -12.66
CA ASN A 159 -12.01 4.48 -13.90
C ASN A 159 -11.36 3.69 -15.04
N GLU A 160 -11.95 3.72 -16.24
CA GLU A 160 -11.35 3.11 -17.41
C GLU A 160 -10.17 3.97 -17.90
N PRO A 161 -8.94 3.43 -17.94
CA PRO A 161 -7.80 4.18 -18.45
C PRO A 161 -8.00 4.48 -19.94
N ASN A 162 -7.99 5.76 -20.31
CA ASN A 162 -8.03 6.15 -21.70
C ASN A 162 -6.61 6.07 -22.31
N PHE A 163 -6.32 5.00 -23.06
CA PHE A 163 -4.99 4.77 -23.62
C PHE A 163 -4.61 5.77 -24.73
N MET A 164 -5.58 6.43 -25.36
CA MET A 164 -5.35 7.38 -26.46
C MET A 164 -4.86 8.76 -26.01
N GLU A 165 -5.13 9.17 -24.76
CA GLU A 165 -4.69 10.49 -24.25
C GLU A 165 -3.17 10.58 -24.04
N ASN A 166 -2.50 9.44 -23.86
CA ASN A 166 -1.06 9.39 -23.61
C ASN A 166 -0.21 9.50 -24.90
N GLU A 167 -0.86 9.49 -26.07
CA GLU A 167 -0.21 9.58 -27.39
C GLU A 167 -0.45 10.93 -28.10
N GLN A 168 -1.22 11.85 -27.51
CA GLN A 168 -1.66 13.04 -28.20
C GLN A 168 -1.76 14.29 -27.30
N THR A 169 -0.62 14.80 -26.84
CA THR A 169 -0.54 16.17 -26.31
C THR A 169 -0.61 17.17 -27.47
N TRP A 170 -1.82 17.60 -27.84
CA TRP A 170 -1.97 18.94 -28.41
C TRP A 170 -1.67 19.93 -27.28
N PRO A 171 -0.73 20.88 -27.44
CA PRO A 171 -0.51 21.91 -26.44
C PRO A 171 -1.80 22.69 -26.18
N THR A 172 -2.19 22.80 -24.92
CA THR A 172 -3.32 23.63 -24.49
C THR A 172 -3.00 25.10 -24.72
N GLU A 173 -4.05 25.90 -24.97
CA GLU A 173 -3.94 27.32 -25.34
C GLU A 173 -3.17 28.17 -24.31
N GLU A 174 -3.20 27.78 -23.03
CA GLU A 174 -2.43 28.40 -21.95
C GLU A 174 -0.93 28.10 -22.00
N GLU A 175 -0.52 26.93 -22.54
CA GLU A 175 0.90 26.60 -22.73
C GLU A 175 1.47 27.25 -24.00
N MET A 176 0.65 27.46 -25.05
CA MET A 176 1.09 28.22 -26.23
C MET A 176 1.42 29.69 -25.88
N ALA A 177 0.62 30.34 -25.03
CA ALA A 177 0.87 31.71 -24.61
C ALA A 177 2.18 31.85 -23.80
N GLY A 178 2.48 30.87 -22.92
CA GLY A 178 3.74 30.85 -22.17
C GLY A 178 4.97 30.48 -23.00
N ILE A 179 4.76 29.81 -24.14
CA ILE A 179 5.83 29.46 -25.09
C ILE A 179 6.11 30.63 -26.05
N GLU A 180 5.09 31.38 -26.50
CA GLU A 180 5.28 32.56 -27.34
C GLU A 180 6.14 33.64 -26.66
N ASP A 181 5.96 33.87 -25.36
CA ASP A 181 6.76 34.82 -24.59
C ASP A 181 8.22 34.35 -24.38
N ASN A 182 8.48 33.03 -24.30
CA ASN A 182 9.83 32.48 -24.10
C ASN A 182 10.61 32.24 -25.41
N ILE A 183 9.92 32.05 -26.55
CA ILE A 183 10.56 31.85 -27.86
C ILE A 183 11.15 33.16 -28.40
N LEU A 184 10.58 34.32 -28.04
CA LEU A 184 11.09 35.62 -28.46
C LEU A 184 12.46 35.97 -27.84
N GLU A 185 12.85 35.35 -26.73
CA GLU A 185 14.14 35.61 -26.06
C GLU A 185 15.23 34.54 -26.32
N THR A 186 14.90 33.38 -26.90
CA THR A 186 15.86 32.25 -26.98
C THR A 186 15.97 31.54 -28.34
N THR A 187 15.60 32.18 -29.45
CA THR A 187 16.05 31.68 -30.78
C THR A 187 17.38 32.33 -31.18
N PRO A 188 18.50 31.58 -31.35
CA PRO A 188 19.68 32.14 -31.99
C PRO A 188 19.36 32.40 -33.47
N LYS A 189 19.49 33.65 -33.90
CA LYS A 189 19.33 34.06 -35.31
C LYS A 189 20.23 33.19 -36.19
N LYS A 190 19.64 32.41 -37.11
CA LYS A 190 20.38 31.67 -38.15
C LYS A 190 21.08 32.66 -39.08
N THR A 191 22.39 32.81 -38.94
CA THR A 191 23.23 33.55 -39.88
C THR A 191 23.61 32.64 -41.05
N VAL A 192 23.36 33.09 -42.27
CA VAL A 192 23.65 32.34 -43.51
C VAL A 192 25.07 32.67 -43.96
N LYS A 193 26.03 31.75 -43.80
CA LYS A 193 27.41 31.89 -44.29
C LYS A 193 27.54 31.44 -45.76
N ARG A 194 28.25 32.19 -46.61
CA ARG A 194 28.57 31.75 -47.99
C ARG A 194 29.89 30.99 -47.99
N VAL A 195 29.85 29.72 -48.37
CA VAL A 195 31.03 28.85 -48.52
C VAL A 195 31.16 28.33 -49.96
N PRO A 196 32.39 28.07 -50.47
CA PRO A 196 32.59 27.48 -51.80
C PRO A 196 31.92 26.10 -51.94
N LYS A 197 31.50 25.74 -53.16
CA LYS A 197 30.78 24.47 -53.40
C LYS A 197 31.70 23.27 -53.14
N GLY A 198 31.32 22.43 -52.17
CA GLY A 198 32.00 21.17 -51.85
C GLY A 198 32.45 21.00 -50.39
N THR A 199 32.25 21.98 -49.51
CA THR A 199 32.61 21.86 -48.08
C THR A 199 31.54 21.16 -47.25
N SER A 200 31.96 20.22 -46.38
CA SER A 200 31.07 19.54 -45.43
C SER A 200 30.70 20.42 -44.23
N SER A 201 29.60 20.11 -43.55
CA SER A 201 29.09 20.87 -42.39
C SER A 201 30.11 21.05 -41.26
N TYR A 202 31.00 20.08 -41.09
CA TYR A 202 32.06 20.11 -40.07
C TYR A 202 33.19 21.08 -40.42
N GLN A 203 33.57 21.19 -41.71
CA GLN A 203 34.61 22.11 -42.17
C GLN A 203 34.17 23.58 -42.12
N ALA A 204 32.87 23.85 -42.33
CA ALA A 204 32.33 25.21 -42.30
C ALA A 204 32.31 25.83 -40.88
N ALA A 205 32.43 25.01 -39.83
CA ALA A 205 32.41 25.48 -38.44
C ALA A 205 33.73 26.13 -37.97
N TRP A 206 34.83 25.93 -38.70
CA TRP A 206 36.18 26.35 -38.31
C TRP A 206 36.69 27.63 -39.01
N ILE A 207 35.91 28.20 -39.93
CA ILE A 207 36.26 29.48 -40.57
C ILE A 207 35.91 30.61 -39.59
N VAL A 208 36.94 31.14 -38.92
CA VAL A 208 36.86 32.28 -37.99
C VAL A 208 36.73 33.56 -38.82
N ASP A 209 35.70 34.37 -38.55
CA ASP A 209 35.46 35.65 -39.22
C ASP A 209 36.18 36.74 -38.41
N SER A 210 37.25 37.31 -38.98
CA SER A 210 38.00 38.41 -38.36
C SER A 210 37.27 39.73 -38.63
N GLY A 211 36.42 40.16 -37.69
CA GLY A 211 35.87 41.51 -37.68
C GLY A 211 34.63 41.71 -36.81
N SER A 212 34.81 42.09 -35.53
CA SER A 212 34.08 43.17 -34.83
C SER A 212 34.48 43.20 -33.34
N ASP A 213 35.03 44.33 -32.90
CA ASP A 213 35.63 44.64 -31.60
C ASP A 213 34.65 44.70 -30.40
N ASN A 214 35.14 44.34 -29.19
CA ASN A 214 35.38 45.31 -28.09
C ASN A 214 35.96 44.67 -26.80
N ASP A 215 37.14 45.17 -26.45
CA ASP A 215 37.74 45.53 -25.14
C ASP A 215 38.30 44.49 -24.13
N ASP A 216 39.64 44.45 -24.15
CA ASP A 216 40.65 44.56 -23.07
C ASP A 216 40.79 43.49 -21.96
N GLU A 217 41.93 42.78 -22.01
CA GLU A 217 43.00 42.86 -20.98
C GLU A 217 44.29 42.16 -21.49
N ASP A 218 45.36 42.95 -21.64
CA ASP A 218 46.72 42.54 -22.02
C ASP A 218 47.46 41.83 -20.87
N TYR A 219 48.13 40.71 -21.17
CA TYR A 219 49.52 40.44 -20.73
C TYR A 219 50.21 39.54 -21.77
N THR A 220 51.25 40.10 -22.39
CA THR A 220 52.26 39.43 -23.21
C THR A 220 53.25 38.64 -22.34
N ASP A 221 53.64 37.44 -22.78
CA ASP A 221 55.07 37.10 -22.95
C ASP A 221 55.28 35.78 -23.73
N GLU A 222 55.94 35.95 -24.88
CA GLU A 222 57.02 35.15 -25.50
C GLU A 222 56.88 33.62 -25.75
N ASP A 223 56.67 33.33 -27.04
CA ASP A 223 57.46 32.46 -27.94
C ASP A 223 57.86 31.03 -27.54
N GLY A 224 57.51 30.08 -28.41
CA GLY A 224 58.08 28.74 -28.44
C GLY A 224 57.50 27.81 -29.52
N ASP A 225 57.57 28.19 -30.79
CA ASP A 225 57.32 27.28 -31.92
C ASP A 225 58.42 26.21 -32.03
N ILE A 226 58.08 24.92 -31.93
CA ILE A 226 58.81 23.86 -32.67
C ILE A 226 57.82 22.84 -33.26
N ASN A 227 57.98 22.71 -34.57
CA ASN A 227 57.24 21.96 -35.56
C ASN A 227 57.37 20.43 -35.39
N MET A 228 56.25 19.71 -35.47
CA MET A 228 56.19 18.25 -35.55
C MET A 228 56.38 17.81 -37.01
N THR A 229 57.43 17.03 -37.30
CA THR A 229 57.61 16.34 -38.58
C THR A 229 57.38 14.84 -38.39
N PHE A 230 56.48 14.30 -39.23
CA PHE A 230 56.24 12.88 -39.46
C PHE A 230 57.28 12.35 -40.44
N GLU A 231 57.88 11.20 -40.15
CA GLU A 231 58.33 10.27 -41.19
C GLU A 231 57.98 8.83 -40.81
N ASN A 232 57.32 8.16 -41.76
CA ASN A 232 57.14 6.72 -41.85
C ASN A 232 58.50 6.03 -42.02
N ASP A 233 58.66 4.84 -41.46
CA ASP A 233 59.26 3.78 -42.28
C ASP A 233 58.81 2.38 -41.85
N ALA A 234 58.39 1.63 -42.86
CA ALA A 234 58.00 0.23 -42.78
C ALA A 234 59.23 -0.67 -42.92
N ARG A 235 59.27 -1.79 -42.20
CA ARG A 235 59.97 -3.02 -42.64
C ARG A 235 59.40 -4.27 -41.97
N LYS A 236 58.94 -5.20 -42.81
CA LYS A 236 58.53 -6.59 -42.56
C LYS A 236 59.76 -7.52 -42.62
N LEU A 237 59.68 -8.68 -41.94
CA LEU A 237 60.10 -10.07 -42.33
C LEU A 237 60.14 -10.94 -41.03
N SER A 238 59.17 -11.83 -40.78
CA SER A 238 59.12 -13.31 -41.05
C SER A 238 60.16 -14.14 -40.25
N ALA A 239 59.90 -15.30 -39.61
CA ALA A 239 58.94 -16.39 -39.83
C ALA A 239 58.80 -17.34 -38.61
N GLU A 240 57.66 -18.07 -38.57
CA GLU A 240 57.38 -19.49 -38.18
C GLU A 240 58.00 -20.10 -36.89
N GLU A 241 57.19 -20.45 -35.88
CA GLU A 241 56.46 -21.72 -35.58
C GLU A 241 57.27 -22.78 -34.79
N GLU A 242 56.81 -23.08 -33.57
CA GLU A 242 56.89 -24.42 -32.95
C GLU A 242 55.62 -24.68 -32.10
N ILE A 243 54.93 -25.75 -32.45
CA ILE A 243 53.83 -26.42 -31.73
C ILE A 243 54.46 -27.69 -31.11
N VAL A 244 54.09 -28.07 -29.87
CA VAL A 244 53.72 -29.45 -29.42
C VAL A 244 53.13 -29.41 -27.99
N ASN A 245 51.83 -29.74 -27.92
CA ASN A 245 51.02 -30.60 -27.02
C ASN A 245 51.12 -30.50 -25.49
N GLU A 246 50.05 -30.30 -24.71
CA GLU A 246 48.75 -31.00 -24.44
C GLU A 246 48.79 -31.63 -23.03
N ASN A 247 47.61 -31.60 -22.37
CA ASN A 247 47.21 -32.21 -21.07
C ASN A 247 47.31 -31.25 -19.87
N GLU A 248 46.30 -31.05 -19.02
CA GLU A 248 44.97 -31.65 -18.84
C GLU A 248 44.16 -30.63 -17.98
N GLU A 249 42.96 -30.26 -18.41
CA GLU A 249 42.02 -29.48 -17.59
C GLU A 249 41.29 -30.44 -16.63
N GLU A 250 41.63 -30.38 -15.33
CA GLU A 250 40.83 -31.01 -14.28
C GLU A 250 39.54 -30.20 -14.07
N TYR A 251 38.43 -30.69 -14.65
CA TYR A 251 37.08 -30.30 -14.25
C TYR A 251 36.63 -31.22 -13.11
N GLU A 252 36.25 -30.64 -11.96
CA GLU A 252 35.47 -31.35 -10.95
C GLU A 252 34.04 -31.57 -11.48
N GLU A 253 33.65 -32.84 -11.63
CA GLU A 253 32.27 -33.25 -11.89
C GLU A 253 31.38 -32.86 -10.71
N ILE A 254 30.63 -31.76 -10.86
CA ILE A 254 29.43 -31.53 -10.06
C ILE A 254 28.29 -32.13 -10.87
N GLU A 255 27.64 -33.17 -10.33
CA GLU A 255 26.40 -33.71 -10.87
C GLU A 255 25.31 -32.63 -10.84
N VAL A 256 25.16 -31.92 -11.96
CA VAL A 256 24.02 -31.04 -12.18
C VAL A 256 22.89 -31.91 -12.71
N GLU A 257 22.01 -32.36 -11.82
CA GLU A 257 20.75 -32.98 -12.22
C GLU A 257 19.96 -32.01 -13.11
N THR A 258 19.98 -32.31 -14.41
CA THR A 258 19.11 -31.73 -15.42
C THR A 258 17.66 -32.02 -15.04
N ARG A 259 17.00 -31.05 -14.41
CA ARG A 259 15.54 -31.04 -14.22
C ARG A 259 14.86 -30.86 -15.58
N THR A 260 14.61 -31.98 -16.24
CA THR A 260 13.61 -32.09 -17.30
C THR A 260 12.27 -31.61 -16.76
N SER A 261 11.69 -30.62 -17.45
CA SER A 261 10.35 -30.10 -17.21
C SER A 261 9.30 -31.19 -17.50
N THR A 262 8.93 -31.95 -16.48
CA THR A 262 7.71 -32.77 -16.49
C THR A 262 6.72 -32.18 -15.52
N LEU A 263 5.60 -31.71 -16.06
CA LEU A 263 4.36 -31.39 -15.36
C LEU A 263 3.89 -32.62 -14.58
N ASN A 264 4.30 -32.71 -13.33
CA ASN A 264 3.75 -33.56 -12.29
C ASN A 264 4.17 -32.86 -10.99
N ASP A 265 3.25 -32.19 -10.31
CA ASP A 265 3.48 -31.76 -8.92
C ASP A 265 3.75 -33.03 -8.10
N PRO A 266 4.99 -33.30 -7.65
CA PRO A 266 5.16 -34.26 -6.60
C PRO A 266 4.61 -33.57 -5.36
N LYS A 267 3.54 -34.13 -4.76
CA LYS A 267 3.17 -33.78 -3.39
C LYS A 267 4.44 -33.98 -2.56
N LEU A 268 5.08 -32.87 -2.18
CA LEU A 268 6.29 -32.89 -1.36
C LEU A 268 5.95 -33.65 -0.07
N ASP A 269 6.89 -34.47 0.41
CA ASP A 269 6.69 -35.12 1.69
C ASP A 269 6.54 -34.04 2.77
N PRO A 270 5.58 -34.18 3.72
CA PRO A 270 5.31 -33.15 4.74
C PRO A 270 6.56 -32.70 5.54
N GLU A 271 7.57 -33.57 5.63
CA GLU A 271 8.83 -33.30 6.30
C GLU A 271 9.75 -32.36 5.49
N GLU A 272 9.76 -32.48 4.17
CA GLU A 272 10.51 -31.60 3.27
C GLU A 272 9.88 -30.20 3.19
N GLU A 273 8.54 -30.13 3.15
CA GLU A 273 7.81 -28.85 3.23
C GLU A 273 8.12 -28.12 4.54
N ALA A 274 8.17 -28.84 5.66
CA ALA A 274 8.51 -28.27 6.97
C ALA A 274 9.96 -27.76 7.01
N LYS A 275 10.89 -28.44 6.33
CA LYS A 275 12.29 -28.01 6.22
C LYS A 275 12.42 -26.76 5.35
N GLN A 276 11.77 -26.74 4.19
CA GLN A 276 11.73 -25.56 3.30
C GLN A 276 11.10 -24.34 4.01
N LEU A 277 10.05 -24.56 4.81
CA LEU A 277 9.45 -23.51 5.62
C LEU A 277 10.42 -22.97 6.67
N LYS A 278 11.15 -23.85 7.36
CA LYS A 278 12.18 -23.45 8.34
C LYS A 278 13.29 -22.63 7.69
N ASP A 279 13.81 -23.08 6.55
CA ASP A 279 14.86 -22.36 5.82
C ASP A 279 14.37 -21.00 5.32
N TYR A 280 13.12 -20.93 4.85
CA TYR A 280 12.48 -19.68 4.46
C TYR A 280 12.34 -18.70 5.63
N LEU A 281 11.90 -19.17 6.80
CA LEU A 281 11.79 -18.36 8.01
C LEU A 281 13.16 -17.89 8.50
N ALA A 282 14.16 -18.78 8.53
CA ALA A 282 15.52 -18.44 8.93
C ALA A 282 16.14 -17.38 8.01
N ASN A 283 15.95 -17.51 6.69
CA ASN A 283 16.41 -16.51 5.72
C ASN A 283 15.73 -15.15 5.92
N ARG A 284 14.43 -15.16 6.28
CA ARG A 284 13.68 -13.93 6.56
C ARG A 284 14.16 -13.24 7.82
N GLU A 285 14.45 -13.99 8.88
CA GLU A 285 15.04 -13.46 10.11
C GLU A 285 16.44 -12.90 9.87
N LYS A 286 17.27 -13.59 9.09
CA LYS A 286 18.59 -13.10 8.67
C LYS A 286 18.46 -11.78 7.92
N GLN A 287 17.58 -11.70 6.92
CA GLN A 287 17.34 -10.46 6.17
C GLN A 287 16.87 -9.30 7.06
N ASN A 288 16.03 -9.57 8.06
CA ASN A 288 15.59 -8.55 9.00
C ASN A 288 16.73 -8.07 9.92
N ARG A 289 17.60 -9.00 10.37
CA ARG A 289 18.79 -8.67 11.15
C ARG A 289 19.78 -7.83 10.33
N ASP A 290 20.05 -8.25 9.10
CA ASP A 290 20.92 -7.54 8.17
C ASP A 290 20.39 -6.14 7.86
N ASP A 291 19.06 -5.96 7.73
CA ASP A 291 18.44 -4.65 7.50
C ASP A 291 18.49 -3.72 8.74
N LEU A 292 18.45 -4.29 9.95
CA LEU A 292 18.62 -3.55 11.21
C LEU A 292 20.07 -3.09 11.41
N GLU A 293 21.05 -3.93 11.05
CA GLU A 293 22.48 -3.61 11.14
C GLU A 293 22.94 -2.68 10.00
N PHE A 294 22.46 -2.94 8.78
CA PHE A 294 22.86 -2.27 7.53
C PHE A 294 21.63 -1.81 6.73
N PRO A 295 21.01 -0.68 7.12
CA PRO A 295 19.75 -0.24 6.54
C PRO A 295 19.90 0.21 5.09
N ASP A 296 19.17 -0.45 4.18
CA ASP A 296 19.13 -0.18 2.73
C ASP A 296 20.46 -0.36 1.97
N GLU A 297 21.47 -0.99 2.58
CA GLU A 297 22.73 -1.30 1.88
C GLU A 297 22.49 -2.38 0.81
N VAL A 298 23.01 -2.13 -0.40
CA VAL A 298 22.90 -3.06 -1.53
C VAL A 298 24.23 -3.10 -2.27
N ASP A 299 24.76 -4.31 -2.44
CA ASP A 299 25.97 -4.53 -3.22
C ASP A 299 25.72 -4.36 -4.72
N THR A 300 26.69 -3.77 -5.42
CA THR A 300 26.69 -3.71 -6.88
C THR A 300 27.05 -5.09 -7.44
N PRO A 301 26.25 -5.64 -8.36
CA PRO A 301 26.61 -6.92 -8.99
C PRO A 301 27.80 -6.73 -9.93
N LEU A 302 28.61 -7.77 -10.07
CA LEU A 302 29.73 -7.82 -11.01
C LEU A 302 29.25 -8.03 -12.46
N ASP A 303 28.22 -8.84 -12.64
CA ASP A 303 27.78 -9.30 -13.97
C ASP A 303 27.00 -8.25 -14.76
N ILE A 304 26.36 -7.31 -14.07
CA ILE A 304 25.45 -6.32 -14.67
C ILE A 304 25.97 -4.91 -14.38
N ALA A 305 26.12 -4.10 -15.43
CA ALA A 305 26.50 -2.70 -15.29
C ALA A 305 25.55 -1.95 -14.34
N ALA A 306 26.11 -1.17 -13.42
CA ALA A 306 25.35 -0.52 -12.37
C ALA A 306 24.35 0.50 -12.94
N ARG A 307 24.68 1.18 -14.05
CA ARG A 307 23.77 2.08 -14.76
C ARG A 307 22.48 1.39 -15.19
N THR A 308 22.55 0.15 -15.66
CA THR A 308 21.40 -0.60 -16.18
C THR A 308 20.53 -1.08 -15.02
N ARG A 309 21.18 -1.62 -13.97
CA ARG A 309 20.48 -2.08 -12.76
C ARG A 309 19.76 -0.94 -12.04
N PHE A 310 20.39 0.22 -11.96
CA PHE A 310 19.88 1.37 -11.21
C PHE A 310 19.35 2.50 -12.09
N GLN A 311 19.02 2.23 -13.36
CA GLN A 311 18.55 3.24 -14.33
C GLN A 311 17.33 4.05 -13.84
N ARG A 312 16.43 3.39 -13.07
CA ARG A 312 15.21 4.03 -12.52
C ARG A 312 15.45 4.79 -11.21
N TYR A 313 16.68 4.83 -10.73
CA TYR A 313 17.04 5.52 -9.50
C TYR A 313 17.64 6.88 -9.83
N ARG A 314 17.42 7.83 -8.92
CA ARG A 314 18.01 9.17 -8.98
C ARG A 314 18.70 9.55 -7.68
N GLY A 315 19.77 10.32 -7.78
CA GLY A 315 20.39 10.97 -6.63
C GLY A 315 19.55 12.18 -6.20
N LEU A 316 19.42 12.37 -4.89
CA LEU A 316 18.84 13.60 -4.32
C LEU A 316 19.88 14.25 -3.42
N GLN A 317 20.02 15.57 -3.50
CA GLN A 317 20.91 16.33 -2.62
C GLN A 317 20.43 16.31 -1.16
N SER A 318 19.11 16.47 -0.96
CA SER A 318 18.50 16.42 0.36
C SER A 318 17.11 15.80 0.25
N PHE A 319 16.89 14.72 0.98
CA PHE A 319 15.62 13.98 0.96
C PHE A 319 14.41 14.83 1.34
N ARG A 320 14.58 15.85 2.19
CA ARG A 320 13.47 16.66 2.73
C ARG A 320 13.11 17.89 1.91
N THR A 321 14.07 18.44 1.16
CA THR A 321 13.94 19.73 0.50
C THR A 321 13.97 19.63 -1.02
N SER A 322 14.59 18.59 -1.59
CA SER A 322 14.63 18.42 -3.04
C SER A 322 13.22 18.21 -3.58
N PRO A 323 12.79 18.96 -4.63
CA PRO A 323 11.48 18.76 -5.22
C PRO A 323 11.36 17.35 -5.80
N TRP A 324 10.18 16.75 -5.65
CA TRP A 324 9.80 15.51 -6.32
C TRP A 324 8.40 15.70 -6.85
N ASP A 325 8.22 15.56 -8.17
CA ASP A 325 6.91 15.71 -8.78
C ASP A 325 6.04 14.46 -8.54
N PRO A 326 4.86 14.59 -7.90
CA PRO A 326 3.93 13.49 -7.71
C PRO A 326 3.33 12.92 -9.01
N MET A 327 3.40 13.63 -10.14
CA MET A 327 2.86 13.15 -11.41
C MET A 327 3.90 12.50 -12.32
N GLU A 328 5.16 12.44 -11.88
CA GLU A 328 6.25 11.83 -12.63
C GLU A 328 6.21 10.30 -12.57
N ASN A 329 6.40 9.64 -13.72
CA ASN A 329 6.59 8.19 -13.86
C ASN A 329 5.45 7.35 -13.23
N LEU A 330 4.20 7.77 -13.45
CA LEU A 330 3.02 7.09 -12.92
C LEU A 330 2.75 5.75 -13.62
N PRO A 331 2.41 4.68 -12.87
CA PRO A 331 1.89 3.44 -13.44
C PRO A 331 0.51 3.66 -14.08
N ILE A 332 0.15 2.80 -15.03
CA ILE A 332 -1.18 2.78 -15.66
C ILE A 332 -2.31 2.66 -14.62
N ASP A 333 -2.05 1.94 -13.53
CA ASP A 333 -3.00 1.76 -12.42
C ASP A 333 -3.41 3.09 -11.76
N TYR A 334 -2.57 4.13 -11.83
CA TYR A 334 -2.91 5.45 -11.31
C TYR A 334 -3.95 6.20 -12.15
N ALA A 335 -4.18 5.80 -13.40
CA ALA A 335 -5.28 6.34 -14.20
C ALA A 335 -6.65 5.78 -13.78
N ARG A 336 -6.67 4.61 -13.11
CA ARG A 336 -7.89 3.94 -12.65
C ARG A 336 -8.45 4.51 -11.35
N ILE A 337 -7.60 5.17 -10.56
CA ILE A 337 -7.98 5.66 -9.24
C ILE A 337 -8.66 7.02 -9.31
N PHE A 338 -9.51 7.27 -8.32
CA PHE A 338 -10.08 8.59 -8.08
C PHE A 338 -9.22 9.38 -7.12
N GLN A 339 -9.06 10.68 -7.43
CA GLN A 339 -8.33 11.63 -6.59
C GLN A 339 -9.26 12.74 -6.10
N PHE A 340 -9.02 13.21 -4.88
CA PHE A 340 -9.68 14.40 -4.35
C PHE A 340 -8.74 15.60 -4.47
N GLU A 341 -9.29 16.76 -4.81
CA GLU A 341 -8.56 18.03 -4.69
C GLU A 341 -8.22 18.32 -3.23
N ASN A 342 -9.21 18.18 -2.34
CA ASN A 342 -9.04 18.36 -0.91
C ASN A 342 -9.90 17.37 -0.12
N TYR A 343 -9.24 16.33 0.38
CA TYR A 343 -9.89 15.23 1.12
C TYR A 343 -10.65 15.71 2.38
N GLN A 344 -10.09 16.65 3.16
CA GLN A 344 -10.70 17.06 4.44
C GLN A 344 -11.99 17.85 4.24
N LYS A 345 -12.05 18.73 3.23
CA LYS A 345 -13.27 19.47 2.90
C LYS A 345 -14.38 18.54 2.42
N THR A 346 -14.06 17.62 1.50
CA THR A 346 -15.02 16.63 1.00
C THR A 346 -15.55 15.75 2.13
N LYS A 347 -14.65 15.28 3.01
CA LYS A 347 -15.03 14.49 4.19
C LYS A 347 -16.06 15.22 5.06
N HIS A 348 -15.84 16.49 5.39
CA HIS A 348 -16.77 17.24 6.24
C HIS A 348 -18.13 17.44 5.56
N ARG A 349 -18.14 17.73 4.26
CA ARG A 349 -19.37 17.84 3.47
C ARG A 349 -20.19 16.56 3.50
N VAL A 350 -19.56 15.42 3.19
CA VAL A 350 -20.22 14.11 3.10
C VAL A 350 -20.76 13.64 4.46
N ILE A 351 -20.00 13.85 5.54
CA ILE A 351 -20.45 13.47 6.90
C ILE A 351 -21.64 14.33 7.35
N ASN A 352 -21.64 15.63 7.05
CA ASN A 352 -22.74 16.52 7.42
C ASN A 352 -24.03 16.22 6.65
N ASP A 353 -23.92 15.88 5.36
CA ASP A 353 -25.04 15.48 4.52
C ASP A 353 -25.70 14.20 5.05
N ALA A 354 -24.89 13.22 5.45
CA ALA A 354 -25.38 11.96 6.01
C ALA A 354 -26.13 12.14 7.34
N GLY A 355 -25.79 13.15 8.15
CA GLY A 355 -26.34 13.34 9.50
C GLY A 355 -27.80 13.80 9.57
N VAL A 356 -28.47 14.01 8.44
CA VAL A 356 -29.83 14.58 8.39
C VAL A 356 -30.89 13.47 8.45
N GLY A 357 -31.48 13.26 9.62
CA GLY A 357 -32.73 12.47 9.77
C GLY A 357 -32.86 11.71 11.11
N GLY A 358 -34.05 11.14 11.34
CA GLY A 358 -34.36 10.36 12.55
C GLY A 358 -33.94 8.89 12.43
N CYS A 359 -33.49 8.27 13.53
CA CYS A 359 -33.07 6.86 13.58
C CYS A 359 -33.97 6.03 14.52
N GLY A 360 -33.89 4.69 14.42
CA GLY A 360 -34.61 3.76 15.29
C GLY A 360 -35.86 3.08 14.70
N ILE A 361 -36.06 3.18 13.38
CA ILE A 361 -37.18 2.52 12.68
C ILE A 361 -36.74 1.12 12.22
N LYS A 362 -37.65 0.15 12.28
CA LYS A 362 -37.47 -1.16 11.64
C LYS A 362 -37.69 -0.99 10.14
N VAL A 363 -36.66 -1.28 9.38
CA VAL A 363 -36.56 -1.03 7.95
C VAL A 363 -36.38 -2.35 7.23
N ILE A 364 -37.04 -2.49 6.09
CA ILE A 364 -36.84 -3.54 5.11
C ILE A 364 -36.06 -2.94 3.95
N ILE A 365 -34.89 -3.49 3.69
CA ILE A 365 -34.02 -3.06 2.61
C ILE A 365 -34.12 -4.10 1.49
N ILE A 366 -34.46 -3.64 0.29
CA ILE A 366 -34.50 -4.49 -0.92
C ILE A 366 -33.22 -4.27 -1.72
N ILE A 367 -32.42 -5.33 -1.84
CA ILE A 367 -31.10 -5.32 -2.47
C ILE A 367 -31.12 -6.26 -3.67
N PHE A 368 -30.51 -5.85 -4.78
CA PHE A 368 -30.25 -6.77 -5.89
C PHE A 368 -29.01 -7.61 -5.59
N PHE A 369 -29.16 -8.94 -5.55
CA PHE A 369 -28.17 -9.85 -4.99
C PHE A 369 -28.02 -11.14 -5.82
N PHE A 370 -26.77 -11.57 -6.02
CA PHE A 370 -26.39 -12.62 -6.96
C PHE A 370 -26.06 -13.98 -6.30
N PHE A 371 -25.77 -14.05 -4.99
CA PHE A 371 -25.12 -15.26 -4.45
C PHE A 371 -25.50 -15.65 -3.01
N LEU A 372 -26.50 -16.53 -2.86
CA LEU A 372 -26.96 -17.01 -1.55
C LEU A 372 -26.31 -18.30 -1.05
N ASP A 373 -25.67 -19.08 -1.92
CA ASP A 373 -25.15 -20.41 -1.55
C ASP A 373 -24.07 -20.37 -0.46
N SER A 374 -23.43 -19.22 -0.28
CA SER A 374 -22.46 -18.99 0.79
C SER A 374 -23.04 -18.32 2.04
N TYR A 375 -24.35 -18.25 2.22
CA TYR A 375 -24.91 -17.72 3.47
C TYR A 375 -24.80 -18.75 4.60
N ASP A 376 -24.12 -18.36 5.68
CA ASP A 376 -24.02 -19.15 6.91
C ASP A 376 -24.93 -18.57 7.99
N GLN A 377 -26.01 -19.27 8.29
CA GLN A 377 -27.01 -18.91 9.31
C GLN A 377 -26.43 -18.81 10.72
N SER A 378 -25.29 -19.44 10.99
CA SER A 378 -24.64 -19.36 12.31
C SER A 378 -23.96 -18.01 12.56
N ARG A 379 -23.74 -17.21 11.49
CA ARG A 379 -23.01 -15.94 11.56
C ARG A 379 -23.97 -14.76 11.50
N PRO A 380 -23.73 -13.71 12.31
CA PRO A 380 -24.55 -12.50 12.25
C PRO A 380 -24.37 -11.82 10.89
N PHE A 381 -25.48 -11.48 10.25
CA PHE A 381 -25.48 -10.74 9.00
C PHE A 381 -25.63 -9.24 9.30
N THR A 382 -24.57 -8.48 9.01
CA THR A 382 -24.53 -7.04 9.26
C THR A 382 -24.45 -6.26 7.95
N ILE A 383 -25.19 -5.16 7.92
CA ILE A 383 -25.34 -4.28 6.78
C ILE A 383 -24.85 -2.90 7.18
N PHE A 384 -24.00 -2.30 6.36
CA PHE A 384 -23.51 -0.93 6.55
C PHE A 384 -23.88 -0.07 5.34
N GLY A 385 -24.46 1.09 5.59
CA GLY A 385 -24.61 2.13 4.58
C GLY A 385 -23.25 2.75 4.26
N LEU A 386 -23.01 2.99 2.97
CA LEU A 386 -21.84 3.68 2.49
C LEU A 386 -22.13 5.16 2.31
N LEU A 387 -21.08 5.96 2.45
CA LEU A 387 -21.13 7.37 2.14
C LEU A 387 -20.83 7.59 0.65
N GLU A 388 -21.11 8.79 0.17
CA GLU A 388 -20.83 9.19 -1.22
C GLU A 388 -19.38 8.91 -1.60
N ASN A 389 -19.14 8.35 -2.78
CA ASN A 389 -17.81 8.06 -3.34
C ASN A 389 -16.97 7.01 -2.59
N GLU A 390 -17.50 6.27 -1.63
CA GLU A 390 -16.71 5.27 -0.89
C GLU A 390 -16.46 3.97 -1.63
N HIS A 391 -17.30 3.65 -2.61
CA HIS A 391 -17.07 2.50 -3.48
C HIS A 391 -15.90 2.73 -4.45
N LYS A 392 -15.61 4.00 -4.77
CA LYS A 392 -14.52 4.40 -5.66
C LYS A 392 -13.17 4.04 -5.06
N THR A 393 -12.26 3.56 -5.90
CA THR A 393 -10.93 3.13 -5.49
C THR A 393 -9.93 4.29 -5.51
N SER A 394 -9.05 4.32 -4.50
CA SER A 394 -7.94 5.28 -4.41
C SER A 394 -6.75 4.69 -3.65
N VAL A 395 -5.71 5.50 -3.45
CA VAL A 395 -4.58 5.14 -2.58
C VAL A 395 -4.92 5.50 -1.15
N MET A 396 -5.06 4.47 -0.32
CA MET A 396 -5.40 4.58 1.09
C MET A 396 -4.14 4.53 1.94
N ASN A 397 -3.98 5.52 2.81
CA ASN A 397 -2.87 5.62 3.75
C ASN A 397 -3.35 5.36 5.17
N PHE A 398 -2.63 4.48 5.87
CA PHE A 398 -2.99 4.01 7.21
C PHE A 398 -1.80 4.16 8.15
N VAL A 399 -1.98 4.72 9.34
CA VAL A 399 -0.95 4.69 10.38
C VAL A 399 -1.04 3.35 11.10
N VAL A 400 0.05 2.60 11.16
CA VAL A 400 0.09 1.24 11.71
C VAL A 400 1.26 1.11 12.68
N THR A 401 0.99 0.45 13.80
CA THR A 401 1.97 0.03 14.80
C THR A 401 1.92 -1.48 14.97
N ARG A 402 3.08 -2.11 15.01
CA ARG A 402 3.19 -3.54 15.24
C ARG A 402 2.71 -3.90 16.66
N ASN A 403 2.00 -5.02 16.78
CA ASN A 403 1.59 -5.53 18.09
C ASN A 403 2.80 -6.09 18.85
N SER A 404 2.85 -5.88 20.17
CA SER A 404 3.95 -6.32 21.03
C SER A 404 4.04 -7.85 21.14
N ASP A 405 2.92 -8.55 21.02
CA ASP A 405 2.88 -10.02 21.14
C ASP A 405 3.44 -10.73 19.90
N TYR A 406 3.57 -10.02 18.78
CA TYR A 406 3.96 -10.61 17.50
C TYR A 406 5.44 -10.37 17.19
N ASN A 407 6.23 -11.44 17.24
CA ASN A 407 7.70 -11.38 17.12
C ASN A 407 8.25 -11.70 15.72
N GLU A 408 7.47 -12.35 14.85
CA GLU A 408 7.97 -12.66 13.50
C GLU A 408 8.17 -11.40 12.65
N PRO A 409 9.23 -11.33 11.82
CA PRO A 409 9.43 -10.21 10.91
C PRO A 409 8.29 -10.14 9.89
N ILE A 410 7.84 -8.93 9.54
CA ILE A 410 6.83 -8.69 8.49
C ILE A 410 7.48 -7.84 7.42
N ARG A 411 7.50 -8.33 6.18
CA ARG A 411 8.08 -7.61 5.06
C ARG A 411 7.00 -6.76 4.40
N SER A 412 7.39 -5.60 3.89
CA SER A 412 6.58 -4.85 2.95
C SER A 412 6.21 -5.74 1.76
N LYS A 413 4.95 -5.65 1.32
CA LYS A 413 4.32 -6.45 0.25
C LYS A 413 3.92 -7.88 0.62
N ASP A 414 4.04 -8.28 1.87
CA ASP A 414 3.46 -9.56 2.30
C ASP A 414 1.93 -9.47 2.33
N PRO A 415 1.20 -10.52 1.92
CA PRO A 415 -0.26 -10.52 1.96
C PRO A 415 -0.74 -10.60 3.41
N LEU A 416 -1.58 -9.64 3.80
CA LEU A 416 -2.18 -9.54 5.12
C LEU A 416 -3.68 -9.27 4.98
N ILE A 417 -4.46 -9.77 5.93
CA ILE A 417 -5.89 -9.46 6.03
C ILE A 417 -6.01 -8.10 6.72
N LEU A 418 -6.36 -7.08 5.95
CA LEU A 418 -6.67 -5.74 6.40
C LEU A 418 -8.15 -5.65 6.79
N CYS A 419 -8.41 -5.43 8.08
CA CYS A 419 -9.73 -5.05 8.58
C CYS A 419 -9.74 -3.53 8.79
N CYS A 420 -10.50 -2.81 7.97
CA CYS A 420 -10.69 -1.35 8.08
C CYS A 420 -12.14 -1.06 8.49
N GLY A 421 -12.37 -0.79 9.77
CA GLY A 421 -13.74 -0.66 10.31
C GLY A 421 -14.58 -1.93 10.08
N PHE A 422 -15.55 -1.84 9.16
CA PHE A 422 -16.43 -2.95 8.77
C PHE A 422 -15.95 -3.72 7.52
N ARG A 423 -15.12 -3.10 6.68
CA ARG A 423 -14.59 -3.70 5.44
C ARG A 423 -13.38 -4.58 5.74
N ARG A 424 -13.28 -5.71 5.04
CA ARG A 424 -12.17 -6.66 5.16
C ARG A 424 -11.58 -6.97 3.79
N TYR A 425 -10.28 -6.80 3.66
CA TYR A 425 -9.54 -7.03 2.42
C TYR A 425 -8.34 -7.91 2.69
N LEU A 426 -8.01 -8.81 1.76
CA LEU A 426 -6.65 -9.32 1.67
C LEU A 426 -5.86 -8.27 0.89
N ALA A 427 -4.77 -7.75 1.45
CA ALA A 427 -4.00 -6.65 0.88
C ALA A 427 -2.50 -6.85 1.14
N SER A 428 -1.64 -6.40 0.21
CA SER A 428 -0.18 -6.34 0.43
C SER A 428 0.26 -4.90 0.70
N PRO A 429 0.32 -4.46 1.96
CA PRO A 429 0.70 -3.09 2.29
C PRO A 429 2.16 -2.80 1.98
N ILE A 430 2.40 -1.56 1.56
CA ILE A 430 3.73 -0.98 1.49
C ILE A 430 3.93 -0.08 2.69
N TYR A 431 5.00 -0.33 3.45
CA TYR A 431 5.33 0.47 4.62
C TYR A 431 6.23 1.65 4.25
N SER A 432 5.95 2.79 4.87
CA SER A 432 6.72 4.02 4.77
C SER A 432 6.86 4.69 6.13
N GLN A 433 7.85 5.56 6.28
CA GLN A 433 8.03 6.32 7.50
C GLN A 433 6.86 7.28 7.77
N ASN A 434 6.41 7.35 9.01
CA ASN A 434 5.44 8.34 9.47
C ASN A 434 6.16 9.66 9.83
N THR A 435 6.58 10.42 8.82
CA THR A 435 7.20 11.73 9.06
C THR A 435 6.13 12.80 9.11
N GLN A 436 5.89 13.37 10.30
CA GLN A 436 4.99 14.51 10.50
C GLN A 436 5.65 15.88 10.23
N GLY A 437 6.92 15.88 9.79
CA GLY A 437 7.64 17.11 9.45
C GLY A 437 7.13 17.69 8.13
N LYS A 438 7.04 19.03 8.06
CA LYS A 438 6.81 19.84 6.85
C LYS A 438 7.95 19.68 5.83
N GLY A 439 8.23 18.47 5.37
CA GLY A 439 8.98 18.28 4.13
C GLY A 439 8.17 18.97 3.04
N THR A 440 8.78 19.93 2.35
CA THR A 440 8.12 20.69 1.28
C THR A 440 7.64 19.78 0.14
N ASN A 441 8.17 18.56 0.07
CA ASN A 441 8.05 17.63 -1.05
C ASN A 441 7.16 16.39 -0.78
N ASN A 442 6.56 16.22 0.41
CA ASN A 442 5.70 15.06 0.76
C ASN A 442 6.31 13.68 0.39
N VAL A 443 7.63 13.55 0.46
CA VAL A 443 8.37 12.31 0.17
C VAL A 443 8.65 11.56 1.48
N HIS A 444 8.31 10.27 1.51
CA HIS A 444 8.45 9.41 2.67
C HIS A 444 9.33 8.21 2.34
N LYS A 445 10.23 7.86 3.26
CA LYS A 445 11.15 6.75 3.07
C LYS A 445 10.37 5.44 3.13
N PHE A 446 10.63 4.54 2.18
CA PHE A 446 10.12 3.17 2.19
C PHE A 446 10.84 2.35 3.27
N GLU A 447 10.07 1.57 4.03
CA GLU A 447 10.59 0.61 5.01
C GLU A 447 10.43 -0.81 4.46
N ARG A 448 11.49 -1.62 4.53
CA ARG A 448 11.46 -3.00 4.05
C ARG A 448 10.70 -3.93 5.00
N PHE A 449 10.77 -3.65 6.29
CA PHE A 449 10.13 -4.42 7.35
C PHE A 449 9.33 -3.52 8.28
N LEU A 450 8.30 -4.10 8.92
CA LEU A 450 7.58 -3.43 9.99
C LEU A 450 8.34 -3.62 11.31
N ASN A 451 9.10 -2.60 11.69
CA ASN A 451 9.92 -2.61 12.90
C ASN A 451 9.06 -2.48 14.16
N PRO A 452 9.37 -3.23 15.23
CA PRO A 452 8.66 -3.12 16.51
C PRO A 452 8.90 -1.75 17.15
N GLY A 453 7.88 -1.19 17.80
CA GLY A 453 7.96 0.10 18.51
C GLY A 453 7.96 1.35 17.62
N VAL A 454 8.08 1.21 16.30
CA VAL A 454 8.02 2.34 15.36
C VAL A 454 6.64 2.41 14.72
N THR A 455 6.08 3.63 14.62
CA THR A 455 4.85 3.86 13.85
C THR A 455 5.20 4.05 12.37
N CYS A 456 4.57 3.26 11.50
CA CYS A 456 4.76 3.32 10.06
C CYS A 456 3.45 3.70 9.37
N VAL A 457 3.52 4.17 8.13
CA VAL A 457 2.36 4.37 7.28
C VAL A 457 2.31 3.25 6.25
N ALA A 458 1.23 2.47 6.27
CA ALA A 458 0.91 1.47 5.27
C ALA A 458 0.06 2.09 4.16
N SER A 459 0.51 1.95 2.91
CA SER A 459 -0.22 2.41 1.73
C SER A 459 -0.69 1.24 0.87
N ILE A 460 -1.95 1.26 0.45
CA ILE A 460 -2.57 0.27 -0.43
C ILE A 460 -3.48 0.95 -1.46
N TYR A 461 -3.84 0.23 -2.52
CA TYR A 461 -5.04 0.56 -3.28
C TYR A 461 -6.26 -0.03 -2.58
N GLY A 462 -7.33 0.74 -2.48
CA GLY A 462 -8.56 0.27 -1.89
C GLY A 462 -9.69 1.28 -2.01
N PRO A 463 -10.92 0.88 -1.69
CA PRO A 463 -12.05 1.77 -1.68
C PRO A 463 -11.85 2.90 -0.67
N ILE A 464 -12.33 4.08 -1.04
CA ILE A 464 -12.21 5.28 -0.22
C ILE A 464 -13.04 5.13 1.05
N GLN A 465 -12.52 5.65 2.15
CA GLN A 465 -13.19 5.65 3.43
C GLN A 465 -13.19 7.05 4.02
N PHE A 466 -14.36 7.51 4.48
CA PHE A 466 -14.46 8.73 5.25
C PHE A 466 -14.51 8.44 6.75
N GLY A 467 -13.88 9.32 7.52
CA GLY A 467 -13.82 9.22 8.97
C GLY A 467 -12.56 8.52 9.49
N HIS A 468 -12.31 8.64 10.79
CA HIS A 468 -11.19 7.97 11.44
C HIS A 468 -11.60 6.55 11.80
N SER A 469 -11.23 5.59 10.95
CA SER A 469 -11.56 4.18 11.15
C SER A 469 -10.35 3.41 11.68
N PRO A 470 -10.52 2.56 12.71
CA PRO A 470 -9.46 1.74 13.22
C PRO A 470 -9.13 0.62 12.24
N ILE A 471 -7.86 0.23 12.25
CA ILE A 471 -7.29 -0.73 11.33
C ILE A 471 -6.62 -1.84 12.11
N MET A 472 -6.82 -3.06 11.63
CA MET A 472 -6.15 -4.24 12.14
C MET A 472 -5.59 -5.02 10.96
N LEU A 473 -4.32 -5.40 11.06
CA LEU A 473 -3.68 -6.31 10.12
C LEU A 473 -3.60 -7.68 10.77
N PHE A 474 -4.14 -8.67 10.09
CA PHE A 474 -4.03 -10.06 10.50
C PHE A 474 -3.23 -10.88 9.50
N LYS A 475 -2.53 -11.90 10.00
CA LYS A 475 -1.90 -12.93 9.18
C LYS A 475 -2.80 -14.15 9.17
N ASP A 476 -2.96 -14.74 7.99
CA ASP A 476 -3.68 -15.99 7.84
C ASP A 476 -2.84 -17.17 8.34
N ASN A 477 -3.46 -18.03 9.13
CA ASN A 477 -2.87 -19.20 9.77
C ASN A 477 -3.56 -20.50 9.33
N GLY A 478 -4.38 -20.46 8.28
CA GLY A 478 -5.22 -21.59 7.84
C GLY A 478 -6.50 -21.77 8.67
N ASN A 479 -6.52 -21.29 9.92
CA ASN A 479 -7.73 -21.20 10.74
C ASN A 479 -8.41 -19.82 10.57
N VAL A 480 -9.42 -19.77 9.71
CA VAL A 480 -10.20 -18.56 9.40
C VAL A 480 -10.78 -17.86 10.64
N ASN A 481 -11.13 -18.62 11.68
CA ASN A 481 -11.74 -18.10 12.90
C ASN A 481 -10.74 -17.59 13.95
N ALA A 482 -9.43 -17.83 13.77
CA ALA A 482 -8.40 -17.43 14.72
C ALA A 482 -7.17 -16.84 14.00
N PRO A 483 -7.34 -15.75 13.23
CA PRO A 483 -6.22 -15.11 12.56
C PRO A 483 -5.32 -14.37 13.58
N ILE A 484 -4.00 -14.36 13.35
CA ILE A 484 -3.07 -13.70 14.27
C ILE A 484 -3.08 -12.19 14.04
N LEU A 485 -3.26 -11.42 15.11
CA LEU A 485 -3.14 -9.97 15.06
C LEU A 485 -1.66 -9.56 14.96
N VAL A 486 -1.29 -9.00 13.82
CA VAL A 486 0.07 -8.57 13.51
C VAL A 486 0.30 -7.12 13.92
N ALA A 487 -0.63 -6.26 13.54
CA ALA A 487 -0.50 -4.83 13.75
C ALA A 487 -1.85 -4.15 13.90
N THR A 488 -1.85 -3.03 14.62
CA THR A 488 -3.03 -2.20 14.86
C THR A 488 -2.75 -0.79 14.40
N GLY A 489 -3.78 -0.05 14.01
CA GLY A 489 -3.60 1.25 13.43
C GLY A 489 -4.88 2.02 13.26
N SER A 490 -4.78 3.11 12.51
CA SER A 490 -5.91 3.94 12.17
C SER A 490 -5.76 4.55 10.78
N PHE A 491 -6.89 4.87 10.17
CA PHE A 491 -6.94 5.50 8.87
C PHE A 491 -6.41 6.95 8.94
N LEU A 492 -5.52 7.30 8.01
CA LEU A 492 -4.90 8.63 7.90
C LEU A 492 -5.62 9.48 6.86
N SER A 493 -5.48 9.13 5.58
CA SER A 493 -6.02 9.89 4.45
C SER A 493 -6.05 9.06 3.16
N SER A 494 -6.92 9.46 2.24
CA SER A 494 -6.98 8.96 0.86
C SER A 494 -6.26 9.96 -0.05
N ASP A 495 -4.93 9.90 -0.09
CA ASP A 495 -4.10 10.82 -0.87
C ASP A 495 -3.09 10.06 -1.73
N PRO A 496 -3.26 10.04 -3.07
CA PRO A 496 -2.32 9.43 -3.99
C PRO A 496 -1.05 10.27 -4.22
N LYS A 497 -1.02 11.54 -3.79
CA LYS A 497 0.13 12.45 -3.94
C LYS A 497 1.24 12.17 -2.93
N ARG A 498 1.00 11.30 -1.93
CA ARG A 498 2.03 10.84 -0.99
C ARG A 498 3.06 9.99 -1.73
N ILE A 499 4.30 10.48 -1.82
CA ILE A 499 5.38 9.79 -2.53
C ILE A 499 6.11 8.85 -1.57
N ILE A 500 6.24 7.58 -1.96
CA ILE A 500 7.03 6.59 -1.23
C ILE A 500 8.33 6.35 -2.00
N ALA A 501 9.46 6.69 -1.42
CA ALA A 501 10.78 6.57 -2.04
C ALA A 501 11.58 5.44 -1.40
N LYS A 502 11.93 4.44 -2.21
CA LYS A 502 12.90 3.42 -1.84
C LYS A 502 14.30 3.98 -1.96
N ARG A 503 14.99 4.02 -0.83
CA ARG A 503 16.43 4.30 -0.77
C ARG A 503 17.20 3.01 -1.04
N ILE A 504 18.31 3.14 -1.74
CA ILE A 504 19.39 2.15 -1.77
C ILE A 504 20.69 2.88 -1.47
N ILE A 505 21.59 2.21 -0.77
CA ILE A 505 22.90 2.72 -0.42
C ILE A 505 23.94 1.84 -1.10
N LEU A 506 24.68 2.41 -2.03
CA LEU A 506 25.86 1.76 -2.60
C LEU A 506 27.06 2.10 -1.72
N THR A 507 27.76 1.09 -1.26
CA THR A 507 28.91 1.24 -0.37
C THR A 507 30.21 1.16 -1.17
N GLY A 508 31.23 1.86 -0.68
CA GLY A 508 32.57 1.85 -1.25
C GLY A 508 33.60 2.08 -0.17
N HIS A 509 34.77 1.49 -0.36
CA HIS A 509 35.85 1.55 0.62
C HIS A 509 36.98 2.46 0.14
N PRO A 510 37.48 3.36 0.99
CA PRO A 510 38.67 4.15 0.66
C PRO A 510 39.88 3.21 0.53
N TYR A 511 40.69 3.45 -0.50
CA TYR A 511 41.91 2.71 -0.78
C TYR A 511 43.15 3.55 -0.50
N LYS A 512 43.27 4.72 -1.15
CA LYS A 512 44.36 5.69 -0.96
C LYS A 512 43.79 7.05 -0.60
N ILE A 513 44.31 7.67 0.46
CA ILE A 513 43.83 8.96 0.96
C ILE A 513 44.93 10.01 0.80
N HIS A 514 44.57 11.14 0.20
CA HIS A 514 45.43 12.29 -0.06
C HIS A 514 44.74 13.57 0.42
N LYS A 515 45.01 13.97 1.68
CA LYS A 515 44.38 15.13 2.33
C LYS A 515 42.84 15.07 2.22
N LYS A 516 42.25 15.87 1.33
CA LYS A 516 40.79 15.94 1.07
C LYS A 516 40.31 15.07 -0.08
N SER A 517 41.22 14.47 -0.84
CA SER A 517 40.89 13.55 -1.93
C SER A 517 41.16 12.11 -1.54
N ALA A 518 40.34 11.18 -1.99
CA ALA A 518 40.55 9.76 -1.77
C ALA A 518 40.17 8.93 -2.99
N VAL A 519 40.91 7.86 -3.22
CA VAL A 519 40.58 6.84 -4.22
C VAL A 519 39.69 5.79 -3.55
N ILE A 520 38.51 5.56 -4.11
CA ILE A 520 37.51 4.62 -3.59
C ILE A 520 37.44 3.40 -4.49
N ARG A 521 37.25 2.23 -3.88
CA ARG A 521 37.10 0.93 -4.55
C ARG A 521 35.81 0.23 -4.13
N TYR A 522 35.39 -0.75 -4.93
CA TYR A 522 34.24 -1.62 -4.68
C TYR A 522 32.86 -0.96 -4.66
N MET A 523 32.74 0.30 -5.11
CA MET A 523 31.43 0.90 -5.34
C MET A 523 30.90 0.58 -6.74
N PHE A 524 31.77 0.67 -7.75
CA PHE A 524 31.49 0.33 -9.14
C PHE A 524 32.63 -0.51 -9.71
N PHE A 525 32.33 -1.25 -10.78
CA PHE A 525 33.31 -2.10 -11.48
C PHE A 525 33.64 -1.60 -12.89
N ASN A 526 32.81 -0.72 -13.46
CA ASN A 526 33.02 -0.12 -14.78
C ASN A 526 33.28 1.39 -14.69
N PRO A 527 34.14 1.95 -15.55
CA PRO A 527 34.41 3.39 -15.58
C PRO A 527 33.21 4.20 -16.09
N GLU A 528 32.41 3.63 -16.99
CA GLU A 528 31.19 4.27 -17.51
C GLU A 528 30.14 4.47 -16.41
N ASP A 529 30.03 3.52 -15.48
CA ASP A 529 29.12 3.62 -14.33
C ASP A 529 29.54 4.78 -13.42
N VAL A 530 30.85 4.97 -13.19
CA VAL A 530 31.38 6.09 -12.40
C VAL A 530 31.03 7.44 -13.03
N LEU A 531 31.11 7.55 -14.37
CA LEU A 531 30.75 8.77 -15.09
C LEU A 531 29.24 9.05 -15.03
N TRP A 532 28.41 8.00 -15.16
CA TRP A 532 26.96 8.11 -15.05
C TRP A 532 26.52 8.66 -13.67
N PHE A 533 27.11 8.14 -12.59
CA PHE A 533 26.79 8.56 -11.23
C PHE A 533 27.60 9.76 -10.72
N LYS A 534 28.42 10.40 -11.57
CA LYS A 534 29.24 11.56 -11.21
C LYS A 534 28.47 12.73 -10.57
N PRO A 535 27.25 13.09 -11.02
CA PRO A 535 26.47 14.17 -10.41
C PRO A 535 25.98 13.88 -8.98
N VAL A 536 25.99 12.61 -8.56
CA VAL A 536 25.44 12.20 -7.27
C VAL A 536 26.40 12.56 -6.12
N GLN A 537 25.84 13.10 -5.05
CA GLN A 537 26.58 13.43 -3.83
C GLN A 537 26.88 12.15 -3.02
N LEU A 538 28.13 12.06 -2.56
CA LEU A 538 28.59 11.00 -1.68
C LEU A 538 28.53 11.46 -0.23
N THR A 539 28.21 10.53 0.67
CA THR A 539 28.22 10.74 2.12
C THR A 539 29.02 9.63 2.78
N THR A 540 29.67 9.87 3.91
CA THR A 540 30.37 8.82 4.67
C THR A 540 29.66 8.49 5.98
N LYS A 541 29.97 7.34 6.61
CA LYS A 541 29.34 6.96 7.89
C LYS A 541 29.67 7.96 9.00
N TYR A 542 30.83 8.62 8.92
CA TYR A 542 31.21 9.73 9.81
C TYR A 542 30.64 11.09 9.40
N GLY A 543 29.69 11.15 8.46
CA GLY A 543 28.97 12.37 8.10
C GLY A 543 29.75 13.34 7.21
N ARG A 544 30.81 12.88 6.52
CA ARG A 544 31.52 13.69 5.52
C ARG A 544 30.76 13.71 4.22
N ILE A 545 30.94 14.77 3.44
CA ILE A 545 30.25 15.01 2.19
C ILE A 545 31.29 15.11 1.07
N GLY A 546 31.06 14.45 -0.06
CA GLY A 546 31.97 14.50 -1.19
C GLY A 546 31.30 14.31 -2.54
N HIS A 547 32.12 14.45 -3.59
CA HIS A 547 31.72 14.29 -4.99
C HIS A 547 32.78 13.51 -5.76
N ILE A 548 32.35 12.84 -6.84
CA ILE A 548 33.24 12.12 -7.75
C ILE A 548 33.92 13.12 -8.69
N ARG A 549 35.25 13.06 -8.78
CA ARG A 549 36.04 13.90 -9.69
C ARG A 549 36.24 13.22 -11.04
N GLU A 550 36.81 12.02 -11.03
CA GLU A 550 37.20 11.26 -12.22
C GLU A 550 37.23 9.75 -11.92
N SER A 551 37.00 8.93 -12.94
CA SER A 551 37.27 7.49 -12.90
C SER A 551 38.77 7.23 -13.07
N LEU A 552 39.26 6.16 -12.47
CA LEU A 552 40.65 5.72 -12.53
C LEU A 552 40.68 4.28 -13.06
N GLY A 553 41.36 4.08 -14.19
CA GLY A 553 41.52 2.76 -14.80
C GLY A 553 40.21 2.14 -15.31
N THR A 554 40.24 0.82 -15.48
CA THR A 554 39.15 0.03 -16.09
C THR A 554 38.24 -0.69 -15.09
N HIS A 555 38.65 -0.80 -13.82
CA HIS A 555 37.95 -1.57 -12.78
C HIS A 555 37.01 -0.73 -11.89
N GLY A 556 36.59 0.45 -12.37
CA GLY A 556 35.65 1.30 -11.63
C GLY A 556 36.20 1.98 -10.38
N TYR A 557 37.54 2.05 -10.22
CA TYR A 557 38.13 2.94 -9.21
C TYR A 557 37.76 4.38 -9.52
N MET A 558 37.60 5.19 -8.49
CA MET A 558 37.24 6.59 -8.67
C MET A 558 37.94 7.47 -7.66
N LYS A 559 38.30 8.67 -8.10
CA LYS A 559 38.85 9.70 -7.24
C LYS A 559 37.72 10.61 -6.79
N CYS A 560 37.55 10.72 -5.47
CA CYS A 560 36.54 11.54 -4.85
C CYS A 560 37.18 12.65 -4.04
N VAL A 561 36.50 13.79 -3.96
CA VAL A 561 36.90 14.94 -3.15
C VAL A 561 35.86 15.12 -2.07
N PHE A 562 36.31 15.26 -0.83
CA PHE A 562 35.48 15.46 0.36
C PHE A 562 35.70 16.84 0.96
N ASP A 563 34.72 17.30 1.74
CA ASP A 563 34.79 18.51 2.55
C ASP A 563 35.98 18.49 3.53
N SER A 564 36.18 17.32 4.14
CA SER A 564 37.13 17.04 5.22
C SER A 564 37.93 15.76 4.93
N PRO A 565 39.13 15.59 5.53
CA PRO A 565 39.90 14.35 5.38
C PRO A 565 39.14 13.14 5.95
N ILE A 566 39.17 12.03 5.22
CA ILE A 566 38.54 10.76 5.61
C ILE A 566 39.57 9.79 6.21
N THR A 567 39.11 8.78 6.95
CA THR A 567 39.95 7.70 7.48
C THR A 567 39.79 6.42 6.66
N GLN A 568 40.77 5.51 6.73
CA GLN A 568 40.73 4.23 5.98
C GLN A 568 39.60 3.30 6.46
N GLN A 569 39.14 3.46 7.71
CA GLN A 569 38.03 2.70 8.29
C GLN A 569 36.66 3.27 7.88
N ASP A 570 36.62 4.46 7.28
CA ASP A 570 35.36 5.05 6.84
C ASP A 570 34.79 4.25 5.65
N THR A 571 33.47 4.31 5.51
CA THR A 571 32.76 3.72 4.37
C THR A 571 32.03 4.84 3.65
N VAL A 572 32.28 4.93 2.35
CA VAL A 572 31.66 5.93 1.51
C VAL A 572 30.37 5.34 0.96
N MET A 573 29.32 6.13 1.01
CA MET A 573 27.94 5.74 0.70
C MET A 573 27.39 6.68 -0.37
N MET A 574 26.77 6.10 -1.38
CA MET A 574 25.97 6.83 -2.37
C MET A 574 24.49 6.50 -2.15
N ASN A 575 23.69 7.52 -1.87
CA ASN A 575 22.25 7.36 -1.67
C ASN A 575 21.51 7.57 -2.99
N LEU A 576 20.81 6.53 -3.45
CA LEU A 576 19.95 6.59 -4.62
C LEU A 576 18.50 6.31 -4.23
N TYR A 577 17.56 6.99 -4.89
CA TYR A 577 16.14 6.93 -4.57
C TYR A 577 15.31 6.56 -5.79
N LYS A 578 14.28 5.75 -5.58
CA LYS A 578 13.28 5.41 -6.59
C LYS A 578 11.89 5.45 -6.00
N ARG A 579 10.93 6.05 -6.70
CA ARG A 579 9.52 6.01 -6.30
C ARG A 579 8.96 4.59 -6.43
N ILE A 580 8.24 4.16 -5.40
CA ILE A 580 7.52 2.89 -5.36
C ILE A 580 6.04 3.16 -5.22
N PHE A 581 5.26 2.35 -5.91
CA PHE A 581 3.81 2.34 -5.86
C PHE A 581 3.31 1.02 -5.24
N PRO A 582 2.14 1.04 -4.56
CA PRO A 582 1.39 -0.17 -4.24
C PRO A 582 1.11 -1.00 -5.50
N LYS A 583 0.74 -2.28 -5.33
CA LYS A 583 0.34 -3.15 -6.44
C LYS A 583 -1.19 -3.26 -6.48
N TRP A 584 -1.77 -3.17 -7.68
CA TRP A 584 -3.23 -3.18 -7.88
C TRP A 584 -3.88 -4.51 -7.47
N ASN A 585 -3.41 -5.62 -8.03
CA ASN A 585 -4.01 -6.96 -7.90
C ASN A 585 -3.95 -7.56 -6.49
N THR A 586 -3.47 -6.83 -5.50
CA THR A 586 -3.32 -7.40 -4.17
C THR A 586 -4.46 -7.09 -3.22
N THR A 587 -5.42 -6.22 -3.58
CA THR A 587 -6.58 -5.93 -2.73
C THR A 587 -7.80 -6.70 -3.21
N THR A 588 -8.14 -7.79 -2.53
CA THR A 588 -9.35 -8.56 -2.79
C THR A 588 -10.25 -8.58 -1.56
N LEU A 589 -11.57 -8.64 -1.77
CA LEU A 589 -12.51 -8.75 -0.66
C LEU A 589 -12.25 -10.05 0.10
N TRP A 590 -12.07 -9.94 1.42
CA TRP A 590 -11.90 -11.12 2.25
C TRP A 590 -13.27 -11.73 2.57
N LYS A 591 -13.53 -12.93 2.06
CA LYS A 591 -14.82 -13.63 2.19
C LYS A 591 -14.95 -14.50 3.45
N GLY A 592 -13.91 -14.57 4.30
CA GLY A 592 -14.01 -15.21 5.60
C GLY A 592 -14.35 -16.70 5.60
N GLY A 593 -13.79 -17.46 4.65
CA GLY A 593 -13.97 -18.92 4.56
C GLY A 593 -15.30 -19.36 3.97
N LEU A 594 -16.05 -18.43 3.37
CA LEU A 594 -17.27 -18.71 2.60
C LEU A 594 -17.00 -19.43 1.26
N ASP A 595 -15.73 -19.53 0.86
CA ASP A 595 -15.26 -20.20 -0.36
C ASP A 595 -15.12 -21.74 -0.19
N GLY A 596 -15.74 -22.33 0.84
CA GLY A 596 -15.83 -23.79 1.00
C GLY A 596 -14.63 -24.49 1.65
N THR A 597 -13.62 -23.76 2.13
CA THR A 597 -12.36 -24.34 2.66
C THR A 597 -12.40 -24.77 4.13
N VAL A 598 -13.49 -24.50 4.86
CA VAL A 598 -13.61 -24.82 6.30
C VAL A 598 -14.81 -25.73 6.55
N ALA A 599 -14.57 -26.86 7.22
CA ALA A 599 -15.61 -27.77 7.70
C ALA A 599 -16.57 -27.02 8.65
N LYS A 600 -17.86 -27.01 8.32
CA LYS A 600 -18.93 -26.40 9.13
C LYS A 600 -18.96 -27.07 10.50
N SER A 601 -18.72 -26.31 11.58
CA SER A 601 -18.92 -26.80 12.95
C SER A 601 -20.41 -26.72 13.33
N PRO A 602 -20.99 -27.74 13.99
CA PRO A 602 -22.38 -27.71 14.39
C PRO A 602 -22.51 -26.95 15.72
N LEU A 603 -22.93 -25.70 15.67
CA LEU A 603 -23.33 -24.95 16.87
C LEU A 603 -24.82 -24.60 16.78
N ASN A 604 -25.58 -25.09 17.77
CA ASN A 604 -27.02 -24.83 17.95
C ASN A 604 -27.25 -23.35 18.29
N VAL A 605 -27.53 -22.54 17.27
CA VAL A 605 -28.05 -21.17 17.41
C VAL A 605 -29.47 -21.15 16.83
N LYS A 606 -30.38 -20.41 17.47
CA LYS A 606 -31.78 -20.26 17.03
C LYS A 606 -31.84 -19.92 15.55
N LYS A 607 -32.64 -20.71 14.81
CA LYS A 607 -32.82 -20.64 13.36
C LYS A 607 -33.36 -19.28 12.93
N ILE A 608 -32.53 -18.43 12.33
CA ILE A 608 -32.97 -17.35 11.43
C ILE A 608 -33.16 -17.98 10.05
N GLY A 609 -34.29 -18.67 9.84
CA GLY A 609 -34.52 -19.39 8.59
C GLY A 609 -34.70 -18.40 7.44
N ILE A 610 -33.97 -18.59 6.34
CA ILE A 610 -34.32 -17.93 5.07
C ILE A 610 -35.57 -18.63 4.55
N GLN A 611 -36.66 -17.89 4.38
CA GLN A 611 -37.80 -18.35 3.60
C GLN A 611 -37.49 -18.03 2.13
N VAL A 612 -37.25 -19.07 1.34
CA VAL A 612 -37.17 -18.96 -0.12
C VAL A 612 -38.59 -19.16 -0.63
N GLU A 613 -39.28 -18.07 -0.94
CA GLU A 613 -40.55 -18.13 -1.64
C GLU A 613 -40.23 -18.35 -3.12
N LYS A 614 -40.41 -19.58 -3.61
CA LYS A 614 -40.49 -19.82 -5.05
C LYS A 614 -41.88 -19.38 -5.49
N ASN A 615 -41.97 -18.39 -6.38
CA ASN A 615 -43.22 -18.04 -7.04
C ASN A 615 -43.73 -19.23 -7.87
N SER A 616 -44.53 -20.10 -7.26
CA SER A 616 -45.34 -21.08 -7.96
C SER A 616 -46.65 -20.40 -8.38
N ASN A 617 -46.63 -19.62 -9.46
CA ASN A 617 -47.84 -19.08 -10.08
C ASN A 617 -47.57 -18.73 -11.55
N GLU A 618 -47.32 -19.74 -12.39
CA GLU A 618 -47.58 -19.71 -13.83
C GLU A 618 -48.01 -21.12 -14.29
N GLU A 619 -49.17 -21.58 -13.82
CA GLU A 619 -50.01 -22.52 -14.58
C GLU A 619 -51.30 -21.75 -14.91
N ILE A 620 -51.24 -20.91 -15.94
CA ILE A 620 -52.42 -20.38 -16.60
C ILE A 620 -52.77 -21.35 -17.73
N GLU A 621 -53.95 -21.94 -17.57
CA GLU A 621 -54.75 -22.70 -18.52
C GLU A 621 -54.54 -22.30 -19.99
N MET A 622 -54.08 -23.25 -20.81
CA MET A 622 -54.41 -23.29 -22.24
C MET A 622 -55.47 -24.37 -22.46
N GLU A 623 -56.73 -23.99 -22.25
CA GLU A 623 -57.86 -24.57 -23.00
C GLU A 623 -58.14 -23.68 -24.23
N MET A 624 -57.64 -24.10 -25.40
CA MET A 624 -58.32 -24.20 -26.71
C MET A 624 -57.32 -24.41 -27.84
#